data_AF-A0A2A2Q6W2-F1
#
_entry.id   AF-A0A2A2Q6W2-F1
#
_cell.length_a   1.000
_cell.length_b   1.000
_cell.length_c   1.000
_cell.angle_alpha   90.00
_cell.angle_beta   90.00
_cell.angle_gamma   90.00
#
_symmetry.space_group_name_H-M   'P 1'
#
loop_
_entity.id
_entity.type
_entity.pdbx_description
1 polymer ?
#
loop_
_entity_poly.entity_id
_entity_poly.type
_entity_poly.pdbx_seq_one_letter_code
_entity_poly.pdbx_strand_id
1 'polypeptide(L)'
;MKNITLKIDDEIHSKARVLAAKRGTSISALVREFLDKETSRAQSEEDRVAALEALFARSDARAKASGKKRSTPLIPMTREEIYAERLR
;
A
#
# COMPACT_ATOMS: atom_id res chain seq x y z
N MET A 1 6.91 11.75 20.84
CA MET A 1 5.44 11.82 20.98
C MET A 1 4.98 13.16 20.46
N LYS A 2 4.06 13.20 19.50
CA LYS A 2 3.41 14.44 19.03
C LYS A 2 1.92 14.37 19.36
N ASN A 3 1.34 15.48 19.80
CA ASN A 3 -0.09 15.56 20.11
C ASN A 3 -0.84 16.08 18.88
N ILE A 4 -1.98 15.48 18.58
CA ILE A 4 -2.85 15.87 17.47
C ILE A 4 -4.19 16.30 18.07
N THR A 5 -4.68 17.47 17.68
CA THR A 5 -6.03 17.92 18.01
C THR A 5 -6.93 17.71 16.81
N LEU A 6 -8.03 16.99 17.00
CA LEU A 6 -8.99 16.65 15.96
C LEU A 6 -10.36 17.24 16.32
N LYS A 7 -10.98 17.92 15.37
CA LYS A 7 -12.39 18.29 15.46
C LYS A 7 -13.21 17.15 14.86
N ILE A 8 -14.09 16.57 15.66
CA ILE A 8 -15.00 15.49 15.25
C ILE A 8 -16.39 15.79 15.77
N ASP A 9 -17.40 15.28 15.08
CA ASP A 9 -18.79 15.45 15.52
C ASP A 9 -19.05 14.69 16.83
N ASP A 10 -19.96 15.24 17.65
CA ASP A 10 -20.28 14.69 18.98
C ASP A 10 -20.83 13.25 18.90
N GLU A 11 -21.55 12.93 17.83
CA GLU A 11 -22.03 11.57 17.59
C GLU A 11 -20.88 10.58 17.38
N ILE A 12 -19.89 10.98 16.58
CA ILE A 12 -18.72 10.15 16.28
C ILE A 12 -17.89 9.96 17.55
N HIS A 13 -17.67 11.04 18.30
CA HIS A 13 -16.97 10.98 19.58
C HIS A 13 -17.67 10.05 20.59
N SER A 14 -18.99 10.10 20.67
CA SER A 14 -19.78 9.23 21.55
C SER A 14 -19.67 7.75 21.15
N LYS A 15 -19.82 7.46 19.85
CA LYS A 15 -19.67 6.10 19.32
C LYS A 15 -18.25 5.55 19.53
N ALA A 16 -17.23 6.39 19.29
CA ALA A 16 -15.83 6.03 19.50
C ALA A 16 -15.52 5.75 20.98
N ARG A 17 -16.11 6.51 21.90
CA ARG A 17 -15.96 6.29 23.34
C ARG A 17 -16.54 4.93 23.77
N VAL A 18 -17.74 4.61 23.31
CA VAL A 18 -18.37 3.30 23.57
C VAL A 18 -17.52 2.16 23.00
N LEU A 19 -16.99 2.33 21.79
CA LEU A 19 -16.11 1.34 21.17
C LEU A 19 -14.81 1.14 21.95
N ALA A 20 -14.19 2.24 22.39
CA ALA A 20 -12.96 2.20 23.19
C ALA A 20 -13.18 1.48 24.53
N ALA A 21 -14.27 1.81 25.22
CA ALA A 21 -14.65 1.14 26.46
C ALA A 21 -14.88 -0.37 26.26
N LYS A 22 -15.58 -0.78 25.19
CA LYS A 22 -15.79 -2.19 24.85
C LYS A 22 -14.48 -2.95 24.60
N ARG A 23 -13.47 -2.29 24.05
CA ARG A 23 -12.14 -2.87 23.77
C ARG A 23 -11.16 -2.73 24.94
N GLY A 24 -11.56 -2.07 26.03
CA GLY A 24 -10.67 -1.78 27.16
C GLY A 24 -9.53 -0.81 26.81
N THR A 25 -9.71 0.07 25.82
CA THR A 25 -8.69 1.03 25.36
C THR A 25 -9.21 2.47 25.42
N SER A 26 -8.37 3.44 25.05
CA SER A 26 -8.76 4.84 24.89
C SER A 26 -8.95 5.21 23.43
N ILE A 27 -9.73 6.28 23.17
CA ILE A 27 -9.92 6.81 21.80
C ILE A 27 -8.57 7.15 21.16
N SER A 28 -7.66 7.78 21.90
CA SER A 28 -6.32 8.11 21.40
C SER A 28 -5.50 6.86 21.05
N ALA A 29 -5.69 5.75 21.76
CA ALA A 29 -5.06 4.49 21.41
C ALA A 29 -5.64 3.90 20.11
N LEU A 30 -6.97 3.95 19.92
CA LEU A 30 -7.60 3.52 18.67
C LEU A 30 -7.15 4.35 17.46
N VAL A 31 -7.05 5.67 17.61
CA VAL A 31 -6.56 6.55 16.55
C VAL A 31 -5.10 6.23 16.21
N ARG A 32 -4.27 5.98 17.24
CA ARG A 32 -2.87 5.58 17.02
C ARG A 32 -2.78 4.27 16.24
N GLU A 33 -3.51 3.24 16.66
CA GLU A 33 -3.52 1.93 15.99
C GLU A 33 -4.01 2.05 14.55
N PHE A 34 -5.04 2.87 14.31
CA PHE A 34 -5.54 3.13 12.97
C PHE A 34 -4.47 3.78 12.08
N LEU A 35 -3.82 4.84 12.55
CA LEU A 35 -2.77 5.53 11.79
C LEU A 35 -1.56 4.63 11.54
N ASP A 36 -1.18 3.82 12.51
CA ASP A 36 -0.08 2.85 12.37
C ASP A 36 -0.40 1.80 11.31
N LYS A 37 -1.64 1.29 11.31
CA LYS A 37 -2.11 0.34 10.30
C LYS A 37 -2.15 0.94 8.90
N GLU A 38 -2.67 2.16 8.75
CA GLU A 38 -2.76 2.81 7.44
C GLU A 38 -1.38 3.16 6.88
N THR A 39 -0.46 3.63 7.73
CA THR A 39 0.93 3.92 7.32
C THR A 39 1.71 2.65 6.99
N SER A 40 1.57 1.59 7.78
CA SER A 40 2.20 0.28 7.50
C SER A 40 1.66 -0.34 6.22
N ARG A 41 0.37 -0.16 5.92
CA ARG A 41 -0.25 -0.67 4.70
C ARG A 41 0.26 0.09 3.46
N ALA A 42 0.39 1.42 3.56
CA ALA A 42 0.98 2.23 2.49
C ALA A 42 2.44 1.83 2.23
N GLN A 43 3.25 1.68 3.28
CA GLN A 43 4.62 1.16 3.17
C GLN A 43 4.65 -0.22 2.52
N SER A 44 3.76 -1.13 2.92
CA SER A 44 3.68 -2.47 2.31
C SER A 44 3.35 -2.45 0.82
N GLU A 45 2.57 -1.47 0.36
CA GLU A 45 2.24 -1.31 -1.06
C GLU A 45 3.42 -0.74 -1.85
N GLU A 46 4.05 0.31 -1.33
CA GLU A 46 5.27 0.89 -1.90
C GLU A 46 6.41 -0.14 -1.96
N ASP A 47 6.61 -0.92 -0.90
CA ASP A 47 7.59 -2.00 -0.83
C ASP A 47 7.31 -3.11 -1.87
N ARG A 48 6.03 -3.45 -2.07
CA ARG A 48 5.63 -4.43 -3.09
C ARG A 48 5.91 -3.92 -4.49
N VAL A 49 5.61 -2.66 -4.78
CA VAL A 49 5.90 -2.03 -6.08
C VAL A 49 7.40 -1.99 -6.31
N ALA A 50 8.19 -1.55 -5.33
CA ALA A 50 9.65 -1.52 -5.41
C ALA A 50 10.25 -2.92 -5.62
N ALA A 51 9.72 -3.95 -4.94
CA ALA A 51 10.16 -5.33 -5.13
C ALA A 51 9.86 -5.86 -6.55
N LEU A 52 8.70 -5.50 -7.11
CA LEU A 52 8.34 -5.81 -8.50
C LEU A 52 9.29 -5.13 -9.49
N GLU A 53 9.53 -3.83 -9.33
CA GLU A 53 10.48 -3.08 -10.17
C GLU A 53 11.88 -3.69 -10.13
N ALA A 54 12.38 -4.05 -8.94
CA ALA A 54 13.67 -4.70 -8.78
C ALA A 54 13.72 -6.07 -9.50
N LEU A 55 12.63 -6.83 -9.50
CA LEU A 55 12.53 -8.11 -10.21
C LEU A 55 12.60 -7.92 -11.74
N PHE A 56 11.89 -6.92 -12.27
CA PHE A 56 11.94 -6.58 -13.69
C PHE A 56 13.34 -6.11 -14.11
N ALA A 57 13.95 -5.22 -13.32
CA ALA A 57 15.32 -4.75 -13.57
C ALA A 57 16.35 -5.90 -13.60
N ARG A 58 16.24 -6.86 -12.68
CA ARG A 58 17.08 -8.07 -12.66
C ARG A 58 16.86 -8.96 -13.88
N SER A 59 15.61 -9.11 -14.32
CA SER A 59 15.27 -9.88 -15.51
C SER A 59 15.87 -9.27 -16.78
N ASP A 60 15.81 -7.95 -16.92
CA ASP A 60 16.41 -7.22 -18.03
C ASP A 60 17.93 -7.27 -18.02
N ALA A 61 18.56 -7.14 -16.83
CA ALA A 61 20.00 -7.30 -16.68
C ALA A 61 20.46 -8.71 -17.12
N ARG A 62 19.72 -9.75 -16.75
CA ARG A 62 20.00 -11.14 -17.16
C ARG A 62 19.81 -11.35 -18.66
N ALA A 63 18.79 -10.74 -19.27
CA ALA A 63 18.57 -10.81 -20.71
C ALA A 63 19.74 -10.15 -21.49
N LYS A 64 20.19 -8.97 -21.04
CA LYS A 64 21.38 -8.29 -21.60
C LYS A 64 22.64 -9.15 -21.48
N ALA A 65 22.88 -9.77 -20.32
CA ALA A 65 24.02 -10.66 -20.10
C ALA A 65 23.97 -11.93 -20.98
N SER A 66 22.78 -12.41 -21.33
CA SER A 66 22.59 -13.60 -22.19
C SER A 66 22.72 -13.33 -23.70
N GLY A 67 23.03 -12.11 -24.13
CA GLY A 67 23.21 -11.74 -25.54
C GLY A 67 21.91 -11.65 -26.36
N LYS A 68 20.74 -12.02 -25.80
CA LYS A 68 19.43 -11.78 -26.42
C LYS A 68 19.06 -10.30 -26.28
N LYS A 69 19.28 -9.50 -27.33
CA LYS A 69 18.74 -8.14 -27.42
C LYS A 69 17.21 -8.21 -27.48
N ARG A 70 16.54 -7.99 -26.34
CA ARG A 70 15.11 -7.68 -26.33
C ARG A 70 14.95 -6.23 -26.78
N SER A 71 14.05 -6.01 -27.74
CA SER A 71 13.76 -4.68 -28.29
C SER A 71 13.00 -3.78 -27.30
N THR A 72 12.39 -4.36 -26.27
CA THR A 72 11.53 -3.66 -25.32
C THR A 72 11.88 -4.12 -23.90
N PRO A 73 12.07 -3.19 -22.94
CA PRO A 73 12.26 -3.54 -21.53
C PRO A 73 11.00 -4.22 -20.98
N LEU A 74 11.17 -5.09 -19.96
CA LEU A 74 10.00 -5.63 -19.26
C LEU A 74 9.41 -4.55 -18.36
N ILE A 75 8.25 -4.04 -18.76
CA ILE A 75 7.44 -3.11 -17.98
C ILE A 75 6.16 -3.86 -17.57
N PRO A 76 5.64 -3.65 -16.34
CA PRO A 76 4.31 -4.14 -15.99
C PRO A 76 3.29 -3.69 -17.04
N MET A 77 2.52 -4.63 -17.59
CA MET A 77 1.42 -4.29 -18.49
C MET A 77 0.35 -3.52 -17.71
N THR A 78 -0.23 -2.53 -18.36
CA THR A 78 -1.36 -1.79 -17.83
C THR A 78 -2.59 -2.70 -17.78
N ARG A 79 -3.53 -2.37 -16.88
CA ARG A 79 -4.79 -3.10 -16.72
C ARG A 79 -5.55 -3.22 -18.05
N GLU A 80 -5.52 -2.16 -18.85
CA GLU A 80 -6.19 -2.09 -20.17
C GLU A 80 -5.55 -3.02 -21.19
N GLU A 81 -4.21 -3.08 -21.23
CA GLU A 81 -3.47 -4.00 -22.11
C GLU A 81 -3.75 -5.47 -21.74
N ILE A 82 -3.81 -5.79 -20.44
CA ILE A 82 -4.14 -7.15 -19.96
C ILE A 82 -5.54 -7.57 -20.41
N TYR A 83 -6.53 -6.68 -20.31
CA TYR A 83 -7.89 -6.98 -20.78
C TYR A 83 -7.97 -7.08 -22.30
N ALA A 84 -7.21 -6.25 -23.03
CA ALA A 84 -7.16 -6.29 -24.49
C ALA A 84 -6.52 -7.60 -25.02
N GLU A 85 -5.54 -8.16 -24.29
CA GLU A 85 -4.89 -9.41 -24.66
C GLU A 85 -5.78 -10.65 -24.40
N ARG A 86 -6.59 -10.63 -23.33
CA ARG A 86 -7.49 -11.75 -22.97
C ARG A 86 -8.73 -11.86 -23.88
N LEU A 87 -9.04 -10.82 -24.65
CA LEU A 87 -10.16 -10.77 -25.61
C LEU A 87 -9.77 -11.19 -27.04
N ARG A 88 -8.53 -11.64 -27.26
CA ARG A 88 -8.06 -12.19 -28.54
C ARG A 88 -8.13 -13.71 -28.59
#